data_AF-A0A7S3GH10-F1
#
_entry.id   AF-A0A7S3GH10-F1
#
_cell.length_a   1.000
_cell.length_b   1.000
_cell.length_c   1.000
_cell.angle_alpha   90.00
_cell.angle_beta   90.00
_cell.angle_gamma   90.00
#
_symmetry.space_group_name_H-M   'P 1'
#
loop_
_entity.id
_entity.type
_entity.pdbx_description
1 polymer ?
#
loop_
_entity_poly.entity_id
_entity_poly.type
_entity_poly.pdbx_seq_one_letter_code
_entity_poly.pdbx_strand_id
1 'polypeptide(L)'
;VEGAQSSIARLAQLVNDVLDMSRIDSNTFTLKSEEFFLEEVLYSTCLSFFFSAQEKGVDVIPILPINRSTVVISDRGRLSQVVSNLVSNAVKFSERGAIAVRLIRGRIVKKEYSMHADNTTNDKYSQRDSPHEDCEKDKIENDTEKATRIKESVGKRSSKDLPGSSEFQEITIEVQDEGVGIHSDLISRLFDRFTKAHRDA
;
A
#
# COMPACT_ATOMS: atom_id res chain seq x y z
N VAL A 1 2.14 -28.47 -13.88
CA VAL A 1 0.97 -27.56 -13.78
C VAL A 1 1.34 -26.23 -13.10
N GLU A 2 2.33 -26.20 -12.20
CA GLU A 2 2.83 -24.98 -11.51
C GLU A 2 3.44 -23.90 -12.43
N GLY A 3 4.08 -24.28 -13.54
CA GLY A 3 4.66 -23.31 -14.49
C GLY A 3 3.62 -22.43 -15.19
N ALA A 4 2.41 -22.95 -15.44
CA ALA A 4 1.33 -22.18 -16.07
C ALA A 4 0.71 -21.18 -15.08
N GLN A 5 0.51 -21.59 -13.82
CA GLN A 5 -0.06 -20.75 -12.76
C GLN A 5 0.84 -19.55 -12.44
N SER A 6 2.16 -19.75 -12.33
CA SER A 6 3.11 -18.65 -12.08
C SER A 6 3.19 -17.67 -13.25
N SER A 7 3.07 -18.16 -14.49
CA SER A 7 3.05 -17.32 -15.70
C SER A 7 1.79 -16.46 -15.78
N ILE A 8 0.63 -17.01 -15.41
CA ILE A 8 -0.64 -16.30 -15.35
C ILE A 8 -0.61 -15.23 -14.24
N ALA A 9 -0.07 -15.56 -13.07
CA ALA A 9 0.06 -14.61 -11.96
C ALA A 9 0.96 -13.42 -12.32
N ARG A 10 2.10 -13.68 -13.01
CA ARG A 10 2.98 -12.61 -13.51
C ARG A 10 2.29 -11.73 -14.55
N LEU A 11 1.55 -12.32 -15.48
CA LEU A 11 0.83 -11.55 -16.50
C LEU A 11 -0.27 -10.69 -15.86
N ALA A 12 -1.04 -11.25 -14.92
CA ALA A 12 -2.06 -10.51 -14.18
C ALA A 12 -1.47 -9.35 -13.39
N GLN A 13 -0.29 -9.54 -12.77
CA GLN A 13 0.43 -8.48 -12.09
C GLN A 13 0.85 -7.37 -13.05
N LEU A 14 1.42 -7.71 -14.22
CA LEU A 14 1.79 -6.73 -15.24
C LEU A 14 0.59 -5.94 -15.78
N VAL A 15 -0.54 -6.60 -16.00
CA VAL A 15 -1.77 -5.93 -16.44
C VAL A 15 -2.28 -4.97 -15.36
N ASN A 16 -2.28 -5.40 -14.10
CA ASN A 16 -2.64 -4.55 -12.97
C ASN A 16 -1.71 -3.34 -12.84
N ASP A 17 -0.41 -3.52 -13.00
CA ASP A 17 0.56 -2.42 -12.96
C ASP A 17 0.27 -1.38 -14.05
N VAL A 18 -0.06 -1.81 -15.28
CA VAL A 18 -0.42 -0.89 -16.38
C VAL A 18 -1.75 -0.17 -16.11
N LEU A 19 -2.74 -0.87 -15.56
CA LEU A 19 -4.04 -0.28 -15.20
C LEU A 19 -3.90 0.73 -14.06
N ASP A 20 -3.10 0.41 -13.04
CA ASP A 20 -2.83 1.29 -11.92
C ASP A 20 -2.12 2.57 -12.38
N MET A 21 -1.14 2.44 -13.28
CA MET A 21 -0.50 3.61 -13.91
C MET A 21 -1.51 4.47 -14.68
N SER A 22 -2.41 3.86 -15.46
CA SER A 22 -3.45 4.58 -16.20
C SER A 22 -4.41 5.33 -15.27
N ARG A 23 -4.68 4.78 -14.08
CA ARG A 23 -5.50 5.42 -13.04
C ARG A 23 -4.75 6.57 -12.36
N ILE A 24 -3.46 6.41 -12.10
CA ILE A 24 -2.61 7.46 -11.52
C ILE A 24 -2.55 8.65 -12.48
N ASP A 25 -2.32 8.39 -13.77
CA ASP A 25 -2.24 9.43 -14.82
C ASP A 25 -3.55 10.18 -15.04
N SER A 26 -4.69 9.52 -14.78
CA SER A 26 -6.01 10.12 -14.92
C SER A 26 -6.53 10.77 -13.63
N ASN A 27 -5.71 10.86 -12.57
CA ASN A 27 -6.13 11.29 -11.22
C ASN A 27 -7.32 10.49 -10.66
N THR A 28 -7.58 9.28 -11.17
CA THR A 28 -8.66 8.39 -10.69
C THR A 28 -8.16 7.32 -9.73
N PHE A 29 -6.84 7.27 -9.49
CA PHE A 29 -6.24 6.35 -8.55
C PHE A 29 -6.63 6.71 -7.11
N THR A 30 -7.36 5.80 -6.48
CA THR A 30 -7.77 5.94 -5.08
C THR A 30 -7.00 4.97 -4.22
N LEU A 31 -6.37 5.49 -3.17
CA LEU A 31 -5.76 4.67 -2.13
C LEU A 31 -6.87 4.18 -1.20
N LYS A 32 -6.83 2.89 -0.87
CA LYS A 32 -7.67 2.36 0.20
C LYS A 32 -7.05 2.74 1.53
N SER A 33 -7.84 3.28 2.44
CA SER A 33 -7.37 3.65 3.77
C SER A 33 -7.76 2.56 4.76
N GLU A 34 -6.77 1.88 5.32
CA GLU A 34 -6.94 0.89 6.38
C GLU A 34 -5.87 1.08 7.46
N GLU A 35 -6.22 0.72 8.69
CA GLU A 35 -5.33 0.78 9.85
C GLU A 35 -4.62 -0.58 10.01
N PHE A 36 -3.28 -0.57 10.06
CA PHE A 36 -2.49 -1.79 10.21
C PHE A 36 -1.13 -1.53 10.86
N PHE A 37 -0.50 -2.60 11.34
CA PHE A 37 0.88 -2.59 11.82
C PHE A 37 1.86 -2.68 10.66
N LEU A 38 2.72 -1.68 10.53
CA LEU A 38 3.69 -1.62 9.44
C LEU A 38 4.71 -2.77 9.52
N GLU A 39 5.05 -3.20 10.73
CA GLU A 39 5.94 -4.34 10.98
C GLU A 39 5.41 -5.63 10.33
N GLU A 40 4.10 -5.86 10.36
CA GLU A 40 3.50 -7.06 9.74
C GLU A 40 3.68 -7.07 8.23
N VAL A 41 3.52 -5.91 7.58
CA VAL A 41 3.73 -5.78 6.14
C VAL A 41 5.18 -6.09 5.81
N LEU A 42 6.13 -5.44 6.47
CA LEU A 42 7.56 -5.65 6.23
C LEU A 42 7.99 -7.09 6.49
N TYR A 43 7.52 -7.69 7.59
CA TYR A 43 7.81 -9.07 7.94
C TYR A 43 7.26 -10.05 6.91
N SER A 44 5.98 -9.90 6.52
CA SER A 44 5.34 -10.78 5.53
C SER A 44 5.99 -10.68 4.15
N THR A 45 6.42 -9.49 3.74
CA THR A 45 7.17 -9.29 2.51
C THR A 45 8.52 -10.00 2.58
N CYS A 46 9.30 -9.81 3.66
CA CYS A 46 10.60 -10.49 3.81
C CYS A 46 10.45 -12.03 3.78
N LEU A 47 9.44 -12.56 4.48
CA LEU A 47 9.17 -14.00 4.52
C LEU A 47 8.84 -14.57 3.15
N SER A 48 8.14 -13.80 2.30
CA SER A 48 7.79 -14.21 0.93
C SER A 48 9.01 -14.39 0.02
N PHE A 49 10.12 -13.71 0.30
CA PHE A 49 11.37 -13.83 -0.45
C PHE A 49 12.39 -14.77 0.19
N PHE A 50 12.23 -15.13 1.46
CA PHE A 50 13.19 -15.89 2.26
C PHE A 50 13.70 -17.14 1.53
N PHE A 51 12.82 -18.06 1.12
CA PHE A 51 13.24 -19.30 0.45
C PHE A 51 13.93 -19.03 -0.89
N SER A 52 13.35 -18.18 -1.73
CA SER A 52 13.90 -17.87 -3.06
C SER A 52 15.25 -17.15 -3.02
N ALA A 53 15.51 -16.39 -1.96
CA ALA A 53 16.78 -15.71 -1.74
C ALA A 53 17.81 -16.67 -1.17
N GLN A 54 17.41 -17.53 -0.24
CA GLN A 54 18.27 -18.55 0.35
C GLN A 54 18.79 -19.54 -0.71
N GLU A 55 17.98 -19.92 -1.69
CA GLU A 55 18.41 -20.76 -2.83
C GLU A 55 19.55 -20.13 -3.65
N LYS A 56 19.68 -18.80 -3.62
CA LYS A 56 20.79 -18.06 -4.25
C LYS A 56 21.97 -17.81 -3.32
N GLY A 57 21.89 -18.20 -2.04
CA GLY A 57 22.88 -17.84 -1.02
C GLY A 57 22.80 -16.39 -0.56
N VAL A 58 21.60 -15.79 -0.62
CA VAL A 58 21.32 -14.44 -0.12
C VAL A 58 20.36 -14.51 1.06
N ASP A 59 20.71 -13.88 2.19
CA ASP A 59 19.85 -13.79 3.36
C ASP A 59 18.96 -12.55 3.30
N VAL A 60 17.67 -12.68 3.64
CA VAL A 60 16.75 -11.54 3.76
C VAL A 60 16.37 -11.35 5.23
N ILE A 61 16.77 -10.22 5.80
CA ILE A 61 16.75 -9.99 7.25
C ILE A 61 15.85 -8.78 7.58
N PRO A 62 14.68 -8.99 8.21
CA PRO A 62 13.89 -7.90 8.76
C PRO A 62 14.51 -7.39 10.07
N ILE A 63 14.79 -6.09 10.14
CA ILE A 63 15.29 -5.39 11.32
C ILE A 63 14.20 -4.43 11.78
N LEU A 64 13.32 -4.93 12.64
CA LEU A 64 12.11 -4.23 13.09
C LEU A 64 12.19 -3.90 14.58
N PRO A 65 11.66 -2.74 15.02
CA PRO A 65 11.67 -2.35 16.43
C PRO A 65 10.75 -3.27 17.27
N ILE A 66 11.35 -4.02 18.21
CA ILE A 66 10.64 -5.01 19.04
C ILE A 66 9.65 -4.36 20.03
N ASN A 67 9.98 -3.17 20.54
CA ASN A 67 9.27 -2.56 21.67
C ASN A 67 8.25 -1.49 21.27
N ARG A 68 8.04 -1.24 19.98
CA ARG A 68 7.15 -0.19 19.51
C ARG A 68 6.52 -0.59 18.18
N SER A 69 5.26 -0.99 18.23
CA SER A 69 4.45 -1.22 17.03
C SER A 69 4.11 0.09 16.34
N THR A 70 4.23 0.14 15.03
CA THR A 70 4.00 1.33 14.19
C THR A 70 2.67 1.15 13.47
N VAL A 71 1.62 1.75 14.02
CA VAL A 71 0.30 1.75 13.40
C VAL A 71 0.25 2.88 12.37
N VAL A 72 -0.17 2.55 11.15
CA VAL A 72 -0.35 3.50 10.05
C VAL A 72 -1.75 3.37 9.46
N ILE A 73 -2.27 4.48 8.93
CA ILE A 73 -3.51 4.52 8.15
C ILE A 73 -3.10 4.77 6.70
N SER A 74 -3.19 3.74 5.86
CA SER A 74 -2.74 3.78 4.47
C SER A 74 -3.30 2.61 3.65
N ASP A 75 -2.86 2.45 2.41
CA ASP A 75 -3.15 1.27 1.59
C ASP A 75 -2.10 0.19 1.83
N ARG A 76 -2.48 -0.86 2.57
CA ARG A 76 -1.57 -1.96 2.92
C ARG A 76 -1.05 -2.69 1.68
N GLY A 77 -1.92 -2.91 0.71
CA GLY A 77 -1.60 -3.62 -0.53
C GLY A 77 -0.55 -2.86 -1.34
N ARG A 78 -0.71 -1.55 -1.49
CA ARG A 78 0.25 -0.71 -2.22
C ARG A 78 1.57 -0.57 -1.50
N LEU A 79 1.56 -0.45 -0.18
CA LEU A 79 2.79 -0.41 0.58
C LEU A 79 3.56 -1.74 0.47
N SER A 80 2.87 -2.87 0.57
CA SER A 80 3.44 -4.19 0.36
C SER A 80 4.05 -4.33 -1.04
N GLN A 81 3.36 -3.82 -2.08
CA GLN A 81 3.87 -3.82 -3.45
C GLN A 81 5.16 -3.01 -3.60
N VAL A 82 5.22 -1.79 -3.03
CA VAL A 82 6.43 -0.96 -3.06
C VAL A 82 7.60 -1.68 -2.42
N VAL A 83 7.42 -2.21 -1.20
CA VAL A 83 8.48 -2.91 -0.47
C VAL A 83 8.90 -4.19 -1.21
N SER A 84 7.93 -4.95 -1.74
CA SER A 84 8.17 -6.16 -2.53
C SER A 84 9.01 -5.88 -3.77
N ASN A 85 8.74 -4.77 -4.49
CA ASN A 85 9.54 -4.37 -5.64
C ASN A 85 10.99 -4.05 -5.27
N LEU A 86 11.21 -3.37 -4.13
CA LEU A 86 12.55 -3.06 -3.65
C LEU A 86 13.31 -4.33 -3.24
N VAL A 87 12.69 -5.20 -2.44
CA VAL A 87 13.30 -6.46 -1.98
C VAL A 87 13.56 -7.41 -3.16
N SER A 88 12.62 -7.52 -4.11
CA SER A 88 12.80 -8.32 -5.33
C SER A 88 13.98 -7.84 -6.16
N ASN A 89 14.15 -6.51 -6.30
CA ASN A 89 15.31 -5.94 -6.98
C ASN A 89 16.61 -6.28 -6.24
N ALA A 90 16.65 -6.10 -4.92
CA ALA A 90 17.80 -6.47 -4.09
C ALA A 90 18.19 -7.96 -4.28
N VAL A 91 17.22 -8.88 -4.23
CA VAL A 91 17.44 -10.33 -4.46
C VAL A 91 17.85 -10.64 -5.91
N LYS A 92 17.41 -9.83 -6.88
CA LYS A 92 17.79 -9.99 -8.28
C LYS A 92 19.23 -9.55 -8.53
N PHE A 93 19.72 -8.51 -7.86
CA PHE A 93 21.04 -7.92 -8.12
C PHE A 93 22.12 -8.29 -7.08
N SER A 94 21.76 -9.07 -6.07
CA SER A 94 22.70 -9.70 -5.13
C SER A 94 22.96 -11.15 -5.54
N GLU A 95 24.25 -11.52 -5.65
CA GLU A 95 24.68 -12.90 -5.90
C GLU A 95 24.93 -13.69 -4.60
N ARG A 96 25.28 -12.98 -3.53
CA ARG A 96 25.53 -13.51 -2.18
C ARG A 96 25.41 -12.39 -1.17
N GLY A 97 25.43 -12.73 0.12
CA GLY A 97 25.44 -11.75 1.21
C GLY A 97 24.05 -11.58 1.82
N ALA A 98 23.77 -10.38 2.32
CA ALA A 98 22.52 -10.10 3.02
C ALA A 98 21.76 -8.89 2.47
N ILE A 99 20.44 -8.94 2.60
CA ILE A 99 19.51 -7.86 2.33
C ILE A 99 18.84 -7.51 3.65
N ALA A 100 19.04 -6.29 4.14
CA ALA A 100 18.45 -5.81 5.36
C ALA A 100 17.26 -4.90 5.07
N VAL A 101 16.10 -5.19 5.68
CA VAL A 101 14.91 -4.34 5.62
C VAL A 101 14.68 -3.70 6.97
N ARG A 102 14.81 -2.38 7.06
CA ARG A 102 14.73 -1.60 8.29
C ARG A 102 13.50 -0.71 8.33
N LEU A 103 12.89 -0.65 9.52
CA LEU A 103 11.88 0.34 9.85
C LEU A 103 12.49 1.39 10.80
N ILE A 104 12.63 2.61 10.31
CA ILE A 104 13.20 3.73 11.04
C ILE A 104 12.11 4.77 11.29
N ARG A 105 11.97 5.21 12.54
CA ARG A 105 11.09 6.33 12.89
C ARG A 105 11.92 7.61 12.89
N GLY A 106 11.52 8.55 12.05
CA GLY A 106 12.18 9.85 11.91
C GLY A 106 11.75 10.83 12.99
N ARG A 107 11.84 12.12 12.65
CA ARG A 107 11.40 13.21 13.53
C ARG A 107 9.89 13.45 13.41
N ILE A 108 9.30 14.08 14.43
CA ILE A 108 7.96 14.64 14.32
C ILE A 108 8.05 15.95 13.53
N VAL A 109 7.30 16.05 12.44
CA VAL A 109 7.25 17.17 11.51
C VAL A 109 5.90 17.88 11.68
N LYS A 110 5.92 19.20 11.87
CA LYS A 110 4.70 20.01 11.81
C LYS A 110 4.44 20.39 10.35
N LYS A 111 3.26 20.04 9.84
CA LYS A 111 2.83 20.50 8.50
C LYS A 111 1.60 21.38 8.66
N GLU A 112 1.72 22.62 8.19
CA GLU A 112 0.56 23.51 8.04
C GLU A 112 -0.15 23.15 6.73
N TYR A 113 -1.40 22.70 6.85
CA TYR A 113 -2.28 22.53 5.69
C TYR A 113 -3.10 23.82 5.53
N SER A 114 -2.93 24.53 4.42
CA SER A 114 -3.95 25.47 3.97
C SER A 114 -5.09 24.66 3.35
N MET A 115 -6.24 24.62 4.02
CA MET A 115 -7.47 24.06 3.46
C MET A 115 -7.88 24.91 2.24
N HIS A 116 -7.67 24.40 1.02
CA HIS A 116 -8.48 24.83 -0.11
C HIS A 116 -9.80 24.08 0.00
N ALA A 117 -10.86 24.81 0.38
CA ALA A 117 -12.21 24.29 0.31
C ALA A 117 -12.61 24.15 -1.17
N ASP A 118 -12.51 22.94 -1.71
CA ASP A 118 -13.16 22.58 -2.97
C ASP A 118 -14.67 22.51 -2.74
N ASN A 119 -15.31 23.68 -2.70
CA ASN A 119 -16.76 23.81 -2.85
C ASN A 119 -17.11 23.61 -4.32
N THR A 120 -17.22 22.35 -4.75
CA THR A 120 -18.03 22.00 -5.93
C THR A 120 -19.11 21.02 -5.51
N THR A 121 -20.16 21.56 -4.90
CA THR A 121 -21.51 20.96 -4.98
C THR A 121 -21.87 20.84 -6.46
N ASN A 122 -21.76 19.64 -7.01
CA ASN A 122 -22.32 19.34 -8.32
C ASN A 122 -23.67 18.65 -8.11
N ASP A 123 -24.69 19.49 -7.97
CA ASP A 123 -26.10 19.18 -8.22
C ASP A 123 -26.27 18.66 -9.65
N LYS A 124 -26.04 17.36 -9.91
CA LYS A 124 -26.42 16.71 -11.18
C LYS A 124 -26.79 15.23 -11.00
N TYR A 125 -27.81 14.95 -10.19
CA TYR A 125 -28.63 13.75 -10.35
C TYR A 125 -30.11 14.12 -10.23
N SER A 126 -30.60 14.84 -11.23
CA SER A 126 -32.02 14.85 -11.56
C SER A 126 -32.15 14.60 -13.07
N GLN A 127 -33.03 13.66 -13.42
CA GLN A 127 -33.52 13.32 -14.75
C GLN A 127 -32.58 12.51 -15.66
N ARG A 128 -32.83 11.20 -15.71
CA ARG A 128 -33.28 10.57 -16.96
C ARG A 128 -34.00 9.25 -16.71
N ASP A 129 -35.04 9.09 -17.51
CA ASP A 129 -36.15 8.15 -17.40
C ASP A 129 -35.77 6.68 -17.59
N SER A 130 -36.53 5.81 -16.90
CA SER A 130 -36.65 4.37 -17.18
C SER A 130 -37.32 4.13 -18.55
N PRO A 131 -37.26 2.91 -19.15
CA PRO A 131 -38.24 1.89 -18.76
C PRO A 131 -37.83 0.39 -18.92
N HIS A 132 -38.60 -0.47 -18.24
CA HIS A 132 -38.73 -1.95 -18.34
C HIS A 132 -37.59 -2.79 -17.72
N GLU A 133 -37.81 -3.86 -16.93
CA GLU A 133 -38.95 -4.80 -16.82
C GLU A 133 -38.88 -5.57 -15.47
N ASP A 134 -40.05 -5.79 -14.86
CA ASP A 134 -40.50 -6.87 -13.96
C ASP A 134 -39.51 -7.63 -13.06
N CYS A 135 -39.77 -7.65 -11.74
CA CYS A 135 -40.27 -8.87 -11.09
C CYS A 135 -40.79 -8.62 -9.65
N GLU A 136 -41.56 -9.59 -9.19
CA GLU A 136 -42.61 -9.58 -8.18
C GLU A 136 -42.27 -9.28 -6.72
N LYS A 137 -43.36 -8.89 -6.06
CA LYS A 137 -43.62 -8.75 -4.63
C LYS A 137 -43.22 -10.01 -3.86
N ASP A 138 -42.69 -9.83 -2.66
CA ASP A 138 -43.22 -10.55 -1.51
C ASP A 138 -43.04 -9.77 -0.20
N LYS A 139 -44.14 -9.70 0.53
CA LYS A 139 -44.29 -9.08 1.86
C LYS A 139 -43.91 -10.12 2.90
N ILE A 140 -42.97 -9.81 3.79
CA ILE A 140 -42.96 -10.38 5.15
C ILE A 140 -42.58 -9.26 6.12
N GLU A 141 -43.60 -8.63 6.71
CA GLU A 141 -43.51 -8.06 8.05
C GLU A 141 -43.37 -9.20 9.06
N ASN A 142 -42.46 -9.07 10.01
CA ASN A 142 -42.75 -9.36 11.41
C ASN A 142 -41.65 -8.83 12.34
N ASP A 143 -42.13 -8.10 13.36
CA ASP A 143 -41.46 -7.63 14.55
C ASP A 143 -40.68 -8.73 15.27
N THR A 144 -39.51 -8.43 15.84
CA THR A 144 -39.30 -8.36 17.31
C THR A 144 -37.82 -8.19 17.69
N GLU A 145 -37.57 -7.15 18.47
CA GLU A 145 -36.67 -7.13 19.64
C GLU A 145 -35.48 -8.11 19.70
N LYS A 146 -34.27 -7.62 19.39
CA LYS A 146 -33.03 -7.88 20.15
C LYS A 146 -31.82 -7.22 19.50
N ALA A 147 -31.38 -6.08 20.04
CA ALA A 147 -29.97 -5.69 20.11
C ALA A 147 -29.81 -4.40 20.93
N THR A 148 -30.29 -4.41 22.17
CA THR A 148 -29.83 -3.47 23.20
C THR A 148 -28.57 -4.02 23.86
N ARG A 149 -27.60 -3.14 24.10
CA ARG A 149 -26.30 -3.30 24.80
C ARG A 149 -25.14 -3.85 23.97
N ILE A 150 -24.51 -2.96 23.19
CA ILE A 150 -23.10 -2.56 23.40
C ILE A 150 -23.00 -1.06 23.07
N LYS A 151 -23.29 -0.21 24.06
CA LYS A 151 -22.93 1.22 24.07
C LYS A 151 -22.09 1.42 25.32
N GLU A 152 -20.77 1.46 25.15
CA GLU A 152 -19.71 1.90 26.07
C GLU A 152 -18.43 1.31 25.45
N SER A 153 -17.59 2.03 24.73
CA SER A 153 -16.92 3.27 25.09
C SER A 153 -16.39 3.97 23.83
N VAL A 154 -17.28 4.65 23.09
CA VAL A 154 -16.85 5.68 22.12
C VAL A 154 -16.62 6.95 22.92
N GLY A 155 -15.35 7.20 23.25
CA GLY A 155 -14.91 8.45 23.82
C GLY A 155 -15.39 9.61 22.95
N LYS A 156 -16.21 10.48 23.54
CA LYS A 156 -16.58 11.79 22.99
C LYS A 156 -15.30 12.52 22.56
N ARG A 157 -15.04 12.64 21.26
CA ARG A 157 -14.22 13.75 20.74
C ARG A 157 -15.18 14.84 20.34
N SER A 158 -15.13 15.91 21.13
CA SER A 158 -15.88 17.13 20.97
C SER A 158 -15.58 17.74 19.61
N SER A 159 -16.63 18.16 18.93
CA SER A 159 -16.62 19.09 17.83
C SER A 159 -15.96 20.42 18.26
N LYS A 160 -14.66 20.58 18.00
CA LYS A 160 -13.94 21.87 17.88
C LYS A 160 -12.45 21.63 17.60
N ASP A 161 -12.10 21.32 16.35
CA ASP A 161 -10.72 21.50 15.87
C ASP A 161 -10.71 22.70 14.91
N LEU A 162 -10.18 23.83 15.40
CA LEU A 162 -9.76 25.00 14.62
C LEU A 162 -8.52 24.62 13.76
N PRO A 163 -8.10 25.39 12.73
CA PRO A 163 -7.02 24.97 11.84
C PRO A 163 -5.70 25.04 12.60
N GLY A 164 -5.27 23.90 13.12
CA GLY A 164 -4.08 23.75 13.95
C GLY A 164 -3.17 22.72 13.30
N SER A 165 -1.89 23.08 13.17
CA SER A 165 -0.81 22.23 12.64
C SER A 165 -0.97 20.78 13.09
N SER A 166 -1.09 19.85 12.13
CA SER A 166 -1.02 18.43 12.43
C SER A 166 0.47 18.04 12.55
N GLU A 167 0.82 17.38 13.65
CA GLU A 167 2.13 16.77 13.85
C GLU A 167 2.15 15.40 13.17
N PHE A 168 3.12 15.19 12.28
CA PHE A 168 3.32 13.95 11.55
C PHE A 168 4.60 13.29 12.01
N GLN A 169 4.51 12.02 12.37
CA GLN A 169 5.71 11.20 12.59
C GLN A 169 6.25 10.75 11.23
N GLU A 170 7.48 11.15 10.90
CA GLU A 170 8.15 10.61 9.71
C GLU A 170 8.51 9.13 9.93
N ILE A 171 8.29 8.32 8.90
CA ILE A 171 8.64 6.90 8.87
C ILE A 171 9.48 6.65 7.62
N THR A 172 10.61 5.98 7.80
CA THR A 172 11.50 5.57 6.72
C THR A 172 11.57 4.05 6.69
N ILE A 173 11.29 3.48 5.53
CA ILE A 173 11.54 2.07 5.22
C ILE A 173 12.81 2.04 4.38
N GLU A 174 13.81 1.31 4.85
CA GLU A 174 15.09 1.19 4.17
C GLU A 174 15.31 -0.26 3.75
N VAL A 175 15.72 -0.46 2.50
CA VAL A 175 16.17 -1.76 1.97
C VAL A 175 17.61 -1.58 1.55
N GLN A 176 18.52 -2.28 2.23
CA GLN A 176 19.95 -2.28 1.91
C GLN A 176 20.35 -3.66 1.41
N ASP A 177 21.02 -3.72 0.26
CA ASP A 177 21.61 -4.93 -0.30
C ASP A 177 23.13 -4.83 -0.42
N GLU A 178 23.77 -5.97 -0.65
CA GLU A 178 25.22 -6.12 -0.87
C GLU A 178 25.53 -6.49 -2.34
N GLY A 179 24.59 -6.20 -3.26
CA GLY A 179 24.72 -6.52 -4.66
C GLY A 179 25.70 -5.63 -5.42
N VAL A 180 25.67 -5.74 -6.74
CA VAL A 180 26.57 -5.03 -7.67
C VAL A 180 26.39 -3.50 -7.67
N GLY A 181 25.39 -2.99 -6.97
CA GLY A 181 25.03 -1.57 -6.95
C GLY A 181 24.33 -1.13 -8.23
N ILE A 182 24.05 0.17 -8.32
CA ILE A 182 23.40 0.80 -9.47
C ILE A 182 24.47 1.50 -10.30
N HIS A 183 24.58 1.16 -11.58
CA HIS A 183 25.50 1.84 -12.49
C HIS A 183 25.17 3.34 -12.57
N SER A 184 26.20 4.20 -12.58
CA SER A 184 26.04 5.66 -12.49
C SER A 184 25.09 6.25 -13.55
N ASP A 185 25.14 5.72 -14.77
CA ASP A 185 24.26 6.14 -15.89
C ASP A 185 22.77 5.87 -15.63
N LEU A 186 22.44 4.89 -14.78
CA LEU A 186 21.06 4.51 -14.48
C LEU A 186 20.47 5.31 -13.31
N ILE A 187 21.30 5.99 -12.50
CA ILE A 187 20.85 6.73 -11.30
C ILE A 187 19.85 7.82 -11.68
N SER A 188 20.12 8.57 -12.76
CA SER A 188 19.25 9.66 -13.22
C SER A 188 17.88 9.17 -13.73
N ARG A 189 17.79 7.89 -14.10
CA ARG A 189 16.61 7.29 -14.76
C ARG A 189 15.91 6.25 -13.88
N LEU A 190 16.31 6.12 -12.61
CA LEU A 190 15.82 5.07 -11.70
C LEU A 190 14.31 5.12 -11.54
N PHE A 191 13.74 6.32 -11.56
CA PHE A 191 12.30 6.59 -11.43
C PHE A 191 11.61 6.91 -12.76
N ASP A 192 12.35 6.86 -13.87
CA ASP A 192 11.74 6.97 -15.19
C ASP A 192 10.89 5.73 -15.46
N ARG A 193 9.77 5.94 -16.15
CA ARG A 193 8.87 4.84 -16.51
C ARG A 193 9.58 3.81 -17.37
N PHE A 194 9.30 2.54 -17.11
CA PHE A 194 9.81 1.39 -17.85
C PHE A 194 11.33 1.19 -17.83
N THR A 195 12.09 1.95 -17.03
CA THR A 195 13.52 1.71 -16.86
C THR A 195 13.75 0.37 -16.16
N LYS A 196 14.52 -0.50 -16.79
CA LYS A 196 14.96 -1.78 -16.22
C LYS A 196 16.47 -1.91 -16.40
N ALA A 197 17.16 -2.28 -15.33
CA ALA A 197 18.55 -2.70 -15.44
C ALA A 197 18.61 -4.12 -16.05
N HIS A 198 19.40 -4.26 -17.12
CA HIS A 198 19.80 -5.55 -17.67
C HIS A 198 20.93 -6.14 -16.83
N ARG A 199 20.97 -7.47 -16.70
CA ARG A 199 21.95 -8.19 -15.89
C ARG A 199 23.33 -8.33 -16.57
N ASP A 200 23.48 -7.78 -17.78
CA ASP A 200 24.70 -7.86 -18.57
C ASP A 200 25.47 -6.54 -18.43
N ALA A 201 26.26 -6.43 -17.36
CA ALA A 201 27.36 -5.46 -17.19
C ALA A 201 28.44 -6.09 -16.32
#